data_AF-A0A1S4B238-F1
#
_entry.id   AF-A0A1S4B238-F1
#
_cell.length_a   1.000
_cell.length_b   1.000
_cell.length_c   1.000
_cell.angle_alpha   90.00
_cell.angle_beta   90.00
_cell.angle_gamma   90.00
#
_symmetry.space_group_name_H-M   'P 1'
#
loop_
_entity.id
_entity.type
_entity.pdbx_description
1 polymer ?
#
loop_
_entity_poly.entity_id
_entity_poly.type
_entity_poly.pdbx_seq_one_letter_code
_entity_poly.pdbx_strand_id
1 'polypeptide(L)'
;MELPWVVGGDFNVIMDEDEKIGGLPVYPPEYEKFAACVNSCGLFEVGFKGSPFTWWNSIANSECIFKRLDRVFVNLPFQNLFSTTEIEHLIRTGSDHAPLLMSCGEETIIKNALSHWSKFTYGDIFKQLAIREDIVRVNEILFEDEPTIENRVILQKTQAELKQYLSIKEKFWKQKAGMSWFAEGDRNTKFFHNHVNGKRQKLQLRRIQNGDGVWIESQDLMSNVAVDLFQR
;
A
#
# COMPACT_ATOMS: atom_id res chain seq x y z
N MET A 1 13.03 -23.47 7.20
CA MET A 1 13.17 -22.35 6.24
C MET A 1 12.57 -21.13 6.90
N GLU A 2 13.37 -20.09 7.10
CA GLU A 2 12.85 -18.80 7.59
C GLU A 2 12.10 -18.08 6.47
N LEU A 3 11.00 -17.41 6.82
CA LEU A 3 10.19 -16.66 5.86
C LEU A 3 10.84 -15.30 5.56
N PRO A 4 10.65 -14.73 4.35
CA PRO A 4 11.05 -13.35 4.07
C PRO A 4 10.20 -12.39 4.90
N TRP A 5 10.85 -11.47 5.63
CA TRP A 5 10.15 -10.45 6.41
C TRP A 5 10.91 -9.13 6.44
N VAL A 6 10.16 -8.08 6.72
CA VAL A 6 10.59 -6.69 6.80
C VAL A 6 10.07 -6.10 8.11
N VAL A 7 10.84 -5.23 8.73
CA VAL A 7 10.41 -4.38 9.85
C VAL A 7 10.83 -2.96 9.55
N GLY A 8 9.91 -2.01 9.72
CA GLY A 8 10.22 -0.62 9.51
C GLY A 8 9.26 0.31 10.23
N GLY A 9 9.74 1.52 10.50
CA GLY A 9 9.04 2.53 11.28
C GLY A 9 10.02 3.43 12.04
N ASP A 10 9.46 4.21 12.97
CA ASP A 10 10.20 5.07 13.88
C ASP A 10 10.74 4.25 15.07
N PHE A 11 12.07 4.12 15.15
CA PHE A 11 12.75 3.41 16.25
C PHE A 11 13.15 4.35 17.37
N ASN A 12 13.03 5.67 17.20
CA ASN A 12 13.49 6.70 18.13
C ASN A 12 14.98 6.59 18.55
N VAL A 13 15.79 5.86 17.77
CA VAL A 13 17.20 5.60 18.08
C VAL A 13 18.05 5.79 16.81
N ILE A 14 19.17 6.51 16.95
CA ILE A 14 20.20 6.58 15.91
C ILE A 14 21.08 5.31 15.96
N MET A 15 21.86 5.03 14.93
CA MET A 15 22.81 3.92 14.80
C MET A 15 24.27 4.41 14.78
N ASP A 16 24.49 5.68 14.45
CA ASP A 16 25.80 6.31 14.37
C ASP A 16 25.71 7.80 14.73
N GLU A 17 26.79 8.42 15.20
CA GLU A 17 26.82 9.84 15.56
C GLU A 17 26.54 10.75 14.37
N ASP A 18 26.96 10.37 13.16
CA ASP A 18 26.76 11.13 11.93
C ASP A 18 25.28 11.25 11.53
N GLU A 19 24.41 10.46 12.15
CA GLU A 19 22.96 10.51 11.94
C GLU A 19 22.25 11.57 12.78
N LYS A 20 23.02 12.42 13.47
CA LYS A 20 22.49 13.54 14.25
C LYS A 20 23.27 14.83 14.01
N ILE A 21 22.53 15.93 13.84
CA ILE A 21 23.09 17.29 13.80
C ILE A 21 22.47 18.11 14.92
N GLY A 22 23.29 18.94 15.59
CA GLY A 22 22.86 19.89 16.63
C GLY A 22 22.53 19.23 17.97
N GLY A 23 22.31 20.02 19.02
CA GLY A 23 22.02 19.51 20.37
C GLY A 23 23.22 18.84 21.06
N LEU A 24 22.96 18.15 22.18
CA LEU A 24 24.01 17.50 22.99
C LEU A 24 24.66 16.31 22.27
N PRO A 25 25.94 15.98 22.56
CA PRO A 25 26.56 14.75 22.09
C PRO A 25 25.73 13.51 22.43
N VAL A 26 25.80 12.51 21.56
CA VAL A 26 25.06 11.26 21.72
C VAL A 26 25.83 10.31 22.64
N TYR A 27 25.12 9.41 23.31
CA TYR A 27 25.73 8.43 24.19
C TYR A 27 25.88 7.08 23.46
N PRO A 28 27.11 6.61 23.18
CA PRO A 28 27.34 5.43 22.35
C PRO A 28 26.61 4.14 22.76
N PRO A 29 26.53 3.80 24.05
CA PRO A 29 25.91 2.54 24.47
C PRO A 29 24.43 2.38 24.12
N GLU A 30 23.71 3.46 23.79
CA GLU A 30 22.31 3.37 23.36
C GLU A 30 22.20 2.85 21.93
N TYR A 31 22.90 3.48 20.99
CA TYR A 31 22.86 3.08 19.58
C TYR A 31 23.63 1.79 19.31
N GLU A 32 24.69 1.51 20.06
CA GLU A 32 25.43 0.24 19.98
C GLU A 32 24.56 -0.96 20.37
N LYS A 33 23.74 -0.83 21.41
CA LYS A 33 22.79 -1.88 21.81
C LYS A 33 21.73 -2.12 20.75
N PHE A 34 21.24 -1.05 20.13
CA PHE A 34 20.27 -1.17 19.06
C PHE A 34 20.89 -1.85 17.83
N ALA A 35 22.09 -1.45 17.42
CA ALA A 35 22.84 -2.09 16.34
C ALA A 35 23.12 -3.58 16.63
N ALA A 36 23.52 -3.92 17.85
CA ALA A 36 23.72 -5.30 18.27
C ALA A 36 22.41 -6.12 18.23
N CYS A 37 21.27 -5.52 18.59
CA CYS A 37 19.96 -6.15 18.50
C CYS A 37 19.60 -6.47 17.05
N VAL A 38 19.70 -5.48 16.15
CA VAL A 38 19.44 -5.65 14.71
C VAL A 38 20.31 -6.78 14.13
N ASN A 39 21.60 -6.76 14.42
CA ASN A 39 22.54 -7.80 13.99
C ASN A 39 22.18 -9.18 14.56
N SER A 40 21.77 -9.26 15.83
CA SER A 40 21.38 -10.52 16.47
C SER A 40 20.10 -11.13 15.88
N CYS A 41 19.23 -10.28 15.31
CA CYS A 41 18.04 -10.68 14.57
C CYS A 41 18.31 -11.08 13.12
N GLY A 42 19.56 -11.03 12.64
CA GLY A 42 19.90 -11.34 11.24
C GLY A 42 19.29 -10.34 10.24
N LEU A 43 19.11 -9.09 10.69
CA LEU A 43 18.50 -8.02 9.93
C LEU A 43 19.56 -7.11 9.30
N PHE A 44 19.26 -6.63 8.11
CA PHE A 44 20.09 -5.69 7.34
C PHE A 44 19.29 -4.43 7.08
N GLU A 45 19.92 -3.26 7.26
CA GLU A 45 19.31 -1.98 6.89
C GLU A 45 19.27 -1.86 5.37
N VAL A 46 18.12 -1.45 4.85
CA VAL A 46 17.96 -1.17 3.42
C VAL A 46 18.52 0.22 3.11
N GLY A 47 19.34 0.33 2.07
CA GLY A 47 19.87 1.62 1.61
C GLY A 47 18.76 2.60 1.19
N PHE A 48 19.02 3.90 1.37
CA PHE A 48 18.04 4.95 1.10
C PHE A 48 18.57 6.05 0.15
N LYS A 49 17.63 6.79 -0.46
CA LYS A 49 17.84 8.03 -1.23
C LYS A 49 17.13 9.20 -0.52
N GLY A 50 17.59 10.42 -0.79
CA GLY A 50 17.01 11.65 -0.22
C GLY A 50 17.78 12.18 0.99
N SER A 51 17.10 12.96 1.84
CA SER A 51 17.70 13.56 3.04
C SER A 51 18.19 12.47 4.01
N PRO A 52 19.42 12.52 4.55
CA PRO A 52 19.88 11.53 5.52
C PRO A 52 19.13 11.61 6.86
N PHE A 53 18.42 12.71 7.14
CA PHE A 53 17.64 12.89 8.36
C PHE A 53 16.15 12.74 8.10
N THR A 54 15.51 11.90 8.92
CA THR A 54 14.06 11.67 8.85
C THR A 54 13.32 12.62 9.79
N TRP A 55 13.92 13.01 10.90
CA TRP A 55 13.29 13.86 11.90
C TRP A 55 13.94 15.25 12.05
N TRP A 56 13.14 16.27 12.35
CA TRP A 56 13.57 17.62 12.72
C TRP A 56 12.74 18.20 13.86
N ASN A 57 13.40 18.79 14.86
CA ASN A 57 12.72 19.37 16.03
C ASN A 57 11.85 20.61 15.75
N SER A 58 11.78 21.09 14.51
CA SER A 58 11.05 22.32 14.13
C SER A 58 11.57 23.61 14.77
N ILE A 59 12.82 23.61 15.27
CA ILE A 59 13.48 24.79 15.85
C ILE A 59 14.61 25.25 14.91
N ALA A 60 14.76 26.57 14.76
CA ALA A 60 15.76 27.18 13.91
C ALA A 60 17.08 27.52 14.65
N ASN A 61 18.12 27.86 13.88
CA ASN A 61 19.42 28.34 14.37
C ASN A 61 20.18 27.31 15.24
N SER A 62 20.84 27.76 16.31
CA SER A 62 21.70 26.92 17.17
C SER A 62 20.97 25.80 17.90
N GLU A 63 19.65 25.91 18.05
CA GLU A 63 18.80 24.90 18.67
C GLU A 63 18.23 23.90 17.65
N CYS A 64 18.58 24.03 16.37
CA CYS A 64 18.13 23.14 15.32
C CYS A 64 18.74 21.75 15.50
N ILE A 65 17.89 20.72 15.56
CA ILE A 65 18.31 19.32 15.70
C ILE A 65 17.68 18.48 14.61
N PHE A 66 18.53 17.73 13.90
CA PHE A 66 18.11 16.71 12.93
C PHE A 66 18.57 15.33 13.38
N LYS A 67 17.74 14.30 13.15
CA LYS A 67 18.07 12.89 13.45
C LYS A 67 17.57 11.93 12.36
N ARG A 68 18.24 10.80 12.16
CA ARG A 68 17.68 9.63 11.44
C ARG A 68 17.08 8.64 12.44
N LEU A 69 15.74 8.63 12.54
CA LEU A 69 15.00 7.80 13.50
C LEU A 69 14.17 6.70 12.83
N ASP A 70 13.74 6.94 11.60
CA ASP A 70 12.90 6.03 10.84
C ASP A 70 13.78 5.14 9.95
N ARG A 71 13.53 3.83 9.97
CA ARG A 71 14.35 2.83 9.23
C ARG A 71 13.51 1.71 8.67
N VAL A 72 14.09 0.97 7.73
CA VAL A 72 13.58 -0.30 7.23
C VAL A 72 14.69 -1.33 7.25
N PHE A 73 14.43 -2.44 7.93
CA PHE A 73 15.31 -3.60 8.01
C PHE A 73 14.66 -4.82 7.39
N VAL A 74 15.47 -5.66 6.76
CA VAL A 74 15.03 -6.89 6.07
C VAL A 74 15.91 -8.06 6.47
N ASN A 75 15.36 -9.27 6.47
CA ASN A 75 16.17 -10.48 6.62
C ASN A 75 16.74 -10.94 5.26
N LEU A 76 17.74 -11.83 5.30
CA LEU A 76 18.40 -12.35 4.10
C LEU A 76 17.41 -13.00 3.09
N PRO A 77 16.42 -13.82 3.51
CA PRO A 77 15.39 -14.31 2.59
C PRO A 77 14.62 -13.20 1.85
N PHE A 78 14.29 -12.09 2.51
CA PHE A 78 13.64 -10.96 1.86
C PHE A 78 14.56 -10.28 0.86
N GLN A 79 15.82 -10.02 1.24
CA GLN A 79 16.80 -9.38 0.36
C GLN A 79 17.08 -10.21 -0.91
N ASN A 80 17.12 -11.54 -0.78
CA ASN A 80 17.28 -12.44 -1.93
C ASN A 80 16.05 -12.43 -2.86
N LEU A 81 14.85 -12.29 -2.30
CA LEU A 81 13.61 -12.23 -3.05
C LEU A 81 13.41 -10.89 -3.76
N PHE A 82 13.85 -9.80 -3.14
CA PHE A 82 13.72 -8.43 -3.63
C PHE A 82 15.08 -7.75 -3.71
N SER A 83 15.91 -8.21 -4.65
CA SER A 83 17.31 -7.78 -4.80
C SER A 83 17.48 -6.27 -5.10
N THR A 84 16.44 -5.62 -5.58
CA THR A 84 16.41 -4.19 -5.94
C THR A 84 15.51 -3.38 -5.01
N THR A 85 15.52 -3.73 -3.71
CA THR A 85 14.80 -2.94 -2.69
C THR A 85 15.51 -1.62 -2.42
N GLU A 86 14.79 -0.51 -2.53
CA GLU A 86 15.25 0.85 -2.24
C GLU A 86 14.28 1.56 -1.31
N ILE A 87 14.82 2.41 -0.42
CA ILE A 87 14.03 3.36 0.37
C ILE A 87 14.24 4.78 -0.16
N GLU A 88 13.20 5.60 -0.18
CA GLU A 88 13.30 7.04 -0.42
C GLU A 88 12.75 7.81 0.79
N HIS A 89 13.55 8.72 1.34
CA HIS A 89 13.13 9.65 2.37
C HIS A 89 12.40 10.83 1.70
N LEU A 90 11.08 10.82 1.78
CA LEU A 90 10.24 11.84 1.16
C LEU A 90 10.31 13.17 1.92
N ILE A 91 9.87 14.24 1.27
CA ILE A 91 9.79 15.55 1.90
C ILE A 91 8.81 15.53 3.09
N ARG A 92 9.19 16.22 4.17
CA ARG A 92 8.32 16.46 5.33
C ARG A 92 7.14 17.34 4.92
N THR A 93 5.92 16.83 5.02
CA THR A 93 4.68 17.59 4.73
C THR A 93 3.75 17.55 5.93
N GLY A 94 3.87 18.52 6.85
CA GLY A 94 2.98 18.64 8.01
C GLY A 94 3.31 17.71 9.19
N SER A 95 4.46 17.04 9.18
CA SER A 95 5.04 16.31 10.32
C SER A 95 6.52 16.67 10.45
N ASP A 96 7.04 16.55 11.67
CA ASP A 96 8.45 16.58 12.00
C ASP A 96 9.22 15.35 11.49
N HIS A 97 8.53 14.26 11.12
CA HIS A 97 9.08 13.09 10.45
C HIS A 97 8.88 13.11 8.93
N ALA A 98 9.89 12.66 8.19
CA ALA A 98 9.85 12.38 6.77
C ALA A 98 9.28 10.99 6.51
N PRO A 99 8.25 10.84 5.66
CA PRO A 99 7.77 9.53 5.25
C PRO A 99 8.85 8.72 4.51
N LEU A 100 8.85 7.40 4.71
CA LEU A 100 9.68 6.46 3.97
C LEU A 100 8.87 5.77 2.86
N LEU A 101 9.34 5.86 1.63
CA LEU A 101 8.78 5.12 0.49
C LEU A 101 9.68 3.91 0.19
N MET A 102 9.16 2.71 0.37
CA MET A 102 9.85 1.46 0.02
C MET A 102 9.44 1.01 -1.39
N SER A 103 10.41 0.87 -2.27
CA SER A 103 10.25 0.32 -3.62
C SER A 103 10.96 -1.02 -3.69
N CYS A 104 10.28 -2.08 -4.10
CA CYS A 104 10.88 -3.39 -4.31
C CYS A 104 10.80 -3.72 -5.79
N GLY A 105 11.93 -3.88 -6.47
CA GLY A 105 11.91 -4.30 -7.86
C GLY A 105 11.56 -5.78 -7.97
N GLU A 106 10.29 -5.98 -8.27
CA GLU A 106 9.62 -7.10 -8.95
C GLU A 106 8.15 -6.94 -8.59
N GLU A 107 7.51 -5.93 -9.21
CA GLU A 107 6.08 -5.63 -9.02
C GLU A 107 5.22 -6.90 -9.11
N THR A 108 5.65 -7.89 -9.90
CA THR A 108 4.95 -9.14 -10.12
C THR A 108 4.86 -10.01 -8.87
N ILE A 109 5.90 -10.15 -8.05
CA ILE A 109 5.87 -10.99 -6.84
C ILE A 109 4.95 -10.37 -5.78
N ILE A 110 5.11 -9.08 -5.49
CA ILE A 110 4.28 -8.38 -4.50
C ILE A 110 2.84 -8.31 -4.97
N LYS A 111 2.59 -7.98 -6.24
CA LYS A 111 1.23 -7.97 -6.81
C LYS A 111 0.59 -9.34 -6.74
N ASN A 112 1.33 -10.42 -6.98
CA ASN A 112 0.80 -11.79 -6.87
C ASN A 112 0.51 -12.15 -5.41
N ALA A 113 1.41 -11.84 -4.48
CA ALA A 113 1.22 -12.09 -3.05
C ALA A 113 0.04 -11.29 -2.48
N LEU A 114 -0.04 -9.99 -2.77
CA LEU A 114 -1.16 -9.13 -2.37
C LEU A 114 -2.46 -9.54 -3.07
N SER A 115 -2.42 -9.94 -4.35
CA SER A 115 -3.60 -10.46 -5.03
C SER A 115 -4.07 -11.78 -4.42
N HIS A 116 -3.15 -12.65 -4.03
CA HIS A 116 -3.47 -13.92 -3.38
C HIS A 116 -4.06 -13.67 -1.99
N TRP A 117 -3.39 -12.86 -1.16
CA TRP A 117 -3.89 -12.45 0.15
C TRP A 117 -5.26 -11.78 0.06
N SER A 118 -5.46 -10.87 -0.89
CA SER A 118 -6.75 -10.20 -1.11
C SER A 118 -7.85 -11.20 -1.48
N LYS A 119 -7.56 -12.14 -2.40
CA LYS A 119 -8.52 -13.20 -2.77
C LYS A 119 -8.80 -14.16 -1.62
N PHE A 120 -7.80 -14.49 -0.80
CA PHE A 120 -7.95 -15.38 0.34
C PHE A 120 -8.75 -14.72 1.48
N THR A 121 -8.45 -13.46 1.78
CA THR A 121 -9.04 -12.72 2.92
C THR A 121 -10.47 -12.26 2.62
N TYR A 122 -10.71 -11.73 1.42
CA TYR A 122 -11.99 -11.11 1.07
C TYR A 122 -12.80 -11.92 0.05
N GLY A 123 -12.21 -12.96 -0.55
CA GLY A 123 -12.85 -13.69 -1.64
C GLY A 123 -13.06 -12.80 -2.87
N ASP A 124 -13.96 -13.26 -3.74
CA ASP A 124 -14.55 -12.40 -4.77
C ASP A 124 -15.69 -11.60 -4.14
N ILE A 125 -15.40 -10.35 -3.76
CA ILE A 125 -16.35 -9.43 -3.11
C ILE A 125 -17.65 -9.30 -3.91
N PHE A 126 -17.59 -9.37 -5.25
CA PHE A 126 -18.77 -9.23 -6.11
C PHE A 126 -19.63 -10.49 -6.09
N LYS A 127 -19.02 -11.69 -6.14
CA LYS A 127 -19.76 -12.95 -5.96
C LYS A 127 -20.35 -13.05 -4.56
N GLN A 128 -19.59 -12.68 -3.53
CA GLN A 128 -20.05 -12.69 -2.14
C GLN A 128 -21.22 -11.72 -1.90
N LEU A 129 -21.27 -10.61 -2.63
CA LEU A 129 -22.39 -9.68 -2.60
C LEU A 129 -23.63 -10.29 -3.26
N ALA A 130 -23.51 -10.85 -4.46
CA ALA A 130 -24.63 -11.48 -5.17
C ALA A 130 -25.27 -12.60 -4.34
N ILE A 131 -24.45 -13.47 -3.74
CA ILE A 131 -24.92 -14.54 -2.84
C ILE A 131 -25.73 -13.96 -1.67
N ARG A 132 -25.26 -12.86 -1.06
CA ARG A 132 -25.96 -12.24 0.08
C ARG A 132 -27.25 -11.54 -0.34
N GLU A 133 -27.27 -10.91 -1.50
CA GLU A 133 -28.50 -10.34 -2.08
C GLU A 133 -29.56 -11.42 -2.31
N ASP A 134 -29.15 -12.60 -2.81
CA ASP A 134 -30.06 -13.74 -2.97
C ASP A 134 -30.51 -14.33 -1.63
N ILE A 135 -29.62 -14.46 -0.64
CA ILE A 135 -29.98 -14.90 0.72
C ILE A 135 -31.00 -13.94 1.35
N VAL A 136 -30.78 -12.63 1.27
CA VAL A 136 -31.73 -11.64 1.81
C VAL A 136 -33.08 -11.78 1.11
N ARG A 137 -33.10 -11.90 -0.22
CA ARG A 137 -34.33 -12.07 -1.00
C ARG A 137 -35.13 -13.31 -0.58
N VAL A 138 -34.45 -14.44 -0.38
CA VAL A 138 -35.10 -15.67 0.10
C VAL A 138 -35.69 -15.47 1.51
N ASN A 139 -34.96 -14.81 2.41
CA ASN A 139 -35.46 -14.55 3.77
C ASN A 139 -36.59 -13.50 3.81
N GLU A 140 -36.61 -12.56 2.88
CA GLU A 140 -37.75 -11.64 2.70
C GLU A 140 -39.01 -12.43 2.33
N ILE A 141 -38.92 -13.31 1.32
CA ILE A 141 -40.03 -14.18 0.90
C ILE A 141 -40.51 -15.07 2.05
N LEU A 142 -39.59 -15.70 2.79
CA LEU A 142 -39.94 -16.56 3.93
C LEU A 142 -40.63 -15.78 5.05
N PHE A 143 -40.22 -14.53 5.30
CA PHE A 143 -40.86 -13.68 6.31
C PHE A 143 -42.23 -13.17 5.86
N GLU A 144 -42.41 -12.90 4.56
CA GLU A 144 -43.71 -12.55 3.97
C GLU A 144 -44.72 -13.70 4.04
N ASP A 145 -44.26 -14.94 3.81
CA ASP A 145 -45.07 -16.15 3.90
C ASP A 145 -45.39 -16.51 5.37
N GLU A 146 -44.38 -16.42 6.25
CA GLU A 146 -44.51 -16.77 7.67
C GLU A 146 -43.82 -15.74 8.60
N PRO A 147 -44.55 -14.73 9.11
CA PRO A 147 -43.98 -13.61 9.86
C PRO A 147 -43.71 -13.95 11.34
N THR A 148 -42.90 -14.98 11.60
CA THR A 148 -42.48 -15.39 12.95
C THR A 148 -41.35 -14.51 13.49
N ILE A 149 -41.17 -14.54 14.82
CA ILE A 149 -40.03 -13.89 15.48
C ILE A 149 -38.71 -14.48 14.96
N GLU A 150 -38.66 -15.79 14.76
CA GLU A 150 -37.49 -16.51 14.25
C GLU A 150 -37.11 -16.04 12.84
N ASN A 151 -38.07 -16.01 11.90
CA ASN A 151 -37.84 -15.53 10.54
C ASN A 151 -37.42 -14.05 10.52
N ARG A 152 -38.00 -13.21 11.39
CA ARG A 152 -37.58 -11.80 11.54
C ARG A 152 -36.12 -11.68 11.97
N VAL A 153 -35.68 -12.48 12.94
CA VAL A 153 -34.29 -12.46 13.43
C VAL A 153 -33.32 -12.89 12.33
N ILE A 154 -33.67 -13.93 11.55
CA ILE A 154 -32.85 -14.40 10.44
C ILE A 154 -32.76 -13.34 9.34
N LEU A 155 -33.88 -12.71 8.97
CA LEU A 155 -33.91 -11.62 8.00
C LEU A 155 -33.03 -10.44 8.44
N GLN A 156 -33.16 -9.99 9.68
CA GLN A 156 -32.32 -8.90 10.21
C GLN A 156 -30.83 -9.24 10.19
N LYS A 157 -30.48 -10.49 10.54
CA LYS A 157 -29.08 -10.96 10.50
C LYS A 157 -28.53 -10.92 9.08
N THR A 158 -29.25 -11.47 8.10
CA THR A 158 -28.81 -11.52 6.71
C THR A 158 -28.73 -10.13 6.07
N GLN A 159 -29.66 -9.23 6.39
CA GLN A 159 -29.60 -7.82 5.98
C GLN A 159 -28.38 -7.09 6.58
N ALA A 160 -28.05 -7.35 7.85
CA ALA A 160 -26.86 -6.78 8.48
C ALA A 160 -25.57 -7.27 7.79
N GLU A 161 -25.48 -8.56 7.46
CA GLU A 161 -24.36 -9.13 6.72
C GLU A 161 -24.23 -8.52 5.31
N LEU A 162 -25.33 -8.35 4.59
CA LEU A 162 -25.34 -7.68 3.29
C LEU A 162 -24.83 -6.23 3.40
N LYS A 163 -25.27 -5.49 4.42
CA LYS A 163 -24.82 -4.11 4.69
C LYS A 163 -23.31 -4.02 4.93
N GLN A 164 -22.73 -4.98 5.65
CA GLN A 164 -21.28 -5.05 5.84
C GLN A 164 -20.54 -5.23 4.50
N TYR A 165 -21.02 -6.13 3.63
CA TYR A 165 -20.41 -6.36 2.31
C TYR A 165 -20.56 -5.17 1.36
N LEU A 166 -21.67 -4.45 1.42
CA LEU A 166 -21.84 -3.19 0.68
C LEU A 166 -20.80 -2.16 1.13
N SER A 167 -20.51 -2.04 2.43
CA SER A 167 -19.46 -1.16 2.94
C SER A 167 -18.06 -1.56 2.46
N ILE A 168 -17.76 -2.87 2.37
CA ILE A 168 -16.50 -3.37 1.82
C ILE A 168 -16.37 -2.99 0.34
N LYS A 169 -17.43 -3.20 -0.46
CA LYS A 169 -17.46 -2.83 -1.89
C LYS A 169 -17.25 -1.33 -2.09
N GLU A 170 -17.85 -0.50 -1.25
CA GLU A 170 -17.65 0.95 -1.30
C GLU A 170 -16.19 1.33 -1.04
N LYS A 171 -15.58 0.80 0.03
CA LYS A 171 -14.16 1.02 0.35
C LYS A 171 -13.24 0.58 -0.79
N PHE A 172 -13.52 -0.58 -1.40
CA PHE A 172 -12.77 -1.09 -2.55
C PHE A 172 -12.80 -0.09 -3.72
N TRP A 173 -13.97 0.39 -4.10
CA TRP A 173 -14.10 1.33 -5.21
C TRP A 173 -13.49 2.70 -4.90
N LYS A 174 -13.61 3.17 -3.66
CA LYS A 174 -12.96 4.41 -3.19
C LYS A 174 -11.44 4.32 -3.32
N GLN A 175 -10.84 3.24 -2.84
CA GLN A 175 -9.41 2.98 -2.97
C GLN A 175 -8.99 2.91 -4.45
N LYS A 176 -9.72 2.16 -5.28
CA LYS A 176 -9.42 2.03 -6.72
C LYS A 176 -9.53 3.34 -7.49
N ALA A 177 -10.43 4.24 -7.08
CA ALA A 177 -10.55 5.56 -7.70
C ALA A 177 -9.34 6.47 -7.37
N GLY A 178 -8.57 6.17 -6.32
CA GLY A 178 -7.44 6.98 -5.87
C GLY A 178 -7.88 8.35 -5.37
N MET A 179 -9.05 8.43 -4.71
CA MET A 179 -9.63 9.68 -4.22
C MET A 179 -9.49 9.76 -2.70
N SER A 180 -8.76 10.76 -2.18
CA SER A 180 -8.54 10.91 -0.74
C SER A 180 -9.67 11.63 -0.01
N TRP A 181 -10.45 12.51 -0.65
CA TRP A 181 -11.45 13.34 0.03
C TRP A 181 -12.76 13.53 -0.75
N PHE A 182 -13.89 13.30 -0.08
CA PHE A 182 -15.18 13.94 -0.36
C PHE A 182 -15.87 14.25 0.96
N ALA A 183 -16.50 15.42 1.04
CA ALA A 183 -17.51 15.75 2.03
C ALA A 183 -18.71 14.80 1.84
N GLU A 184 -19.32 14.37 2.94
CA GLU A 184 -20.27 13.26 3.16
C GLU A 184 -21.56 13.22 2.30
N GLY A 185 -21.46 13.33 0.97
CA GLY A 185 -22.60 13.64 0.11
C GLY A 185 -22.68 12.90 -1.21
N ASP A 186 -22.20 11.65 -1.31
CA ASP A 186 -22.88 10.62 -2.12
C ASP A 186 -22.22 9.25 -1.93
N ARG A 187 -22.94 8.29 -1.35
CA ARG A 187 -22.51 6.88 -1.18
C ARG A 187 -22.63 6.09 -2.49
N ASN A 188 -22.31 6.70 -3.62
CA ASN A 188 -22.63 6.14 -4.92
C ASN A 188 -21.47 5.33 -5.52
N THR A 189 -21.52 4.01 -5.34
CA THR A 189 -20.56 3.08 -5.96
C THR A 189 -20.50 3.19 -7.50
N LYS A 190 -21.57 3.64 -8.18
CA LYS A 190 -21.56 3.84 -9.64
C LYS A 190 -20.62 4.98 -10.05
N PHE A 191 -20.53 6.05 -9.26
CA PHE A 191 -19.63 7.16 -9.52
C PHE A 191 -18.17 6.68 -9.53
N PHE A 192 -17.76 5.96 -8.48
CA PHE A 192 -16.40 5.43 -8.37
C PHE A 192 -16.10 4.42 -9.48
N HIS A 193 -17.05 3.54 -9.78
CA HIS A 193 -16.91 2.58 -10.89
C HIS A 193 -16.69 3.29 -12.23
N ASN A 194 -17.50 4.30 -12.56
CA ASN A 194 -17.37 5.07 -13.78
C ASN A 194 -16.06 5.85 -13.83
N HIS A 195 -15.62 6.43 -12.70
CA HIS A 195 -14.35 7.12 -12.60
C HIS A 195 -13.16 6.18 -12.86
N VAL A 196 -13.15 5.00 -12.22
CA VAL A 196 -12.11 3.99 -12.43
C VAL A 196 -12.08 3.52 -13.88
N ASN A 197 -13.25 3.28 -14.49
CA ASN A 197 -13.33 2.90 -15.89
C ASN A 197 -12.84 4.00 -16.83
N GLY A 198 -13.19 5.27 -16.56
CA GLY A 198 -12.67 6.42 -17.30
C GLY A 198 -11.15 6.53 -17.21
N LYS A 199 -10.57 6.33 -16.02
CA LYS A 199 -9.11 6.27 -15.84
C LYS A 199 -8.49 5.11 -16.63
N ARG A 200 -9.07 3.91 -16.57
CA ARG A 200 -8.61 2.75 -17.35
C ARG A 200 -8.61 3.01 -18.85
N GLN A 201 -9.66 3.63 -19.38
CA GLN A 201 -9.73 3.99 -20.80
C GLN A 201 -8.65 5.02 -21.20
N LYS A 202 -8.37 6.00 -20.33
CA LYS A 202 -7.32 7.02 -20.57
C LYS A 202 -5.90 6.46 -20.49
N LEU A 203 -5.66 5.53 -19.57
CA LEU A 203 -4.34 4.91 -19.36
C LEU A 203 -4.07 3.73 -20.31
N GLN A 204 -5.05 3.34 -21.12
CA GLN A 204 -4.85 2.29 -22.11
C GLN A 204 -3.93 2.82 -23.22
N LEU A 205 -2.73 2.25 -23.30
CA LEU A 205 -1.80 2.47 -24.40
C LEU A 205 -2.42 1.92 -25.69
N ARG A 206 -2.96 2.83 -26.53
CA ARG A 206 -3.59 2.49 -27.82
C ARG A 206 -2.62 2.48 -28.99
N ARG A 207 -1.57 3.29 -28.90
CA ARG A 207 -0.52 3.40 -29.91
C ARG A 207 0.77 3.92 -29.28
N ILE A 208 1.91 3.51 -29.84
CA ILE A 208 3.24 4.02 -29.49
C ILE A 208 3.92 4.52 -30.77
N GLN A 209 4.73 5.56 -30.67
CA GLN A 209 5.53 6.04 -31.79
C GLN A 209 6.93 5.46 -31.68
N ASN A 210 7.44 4.84 -32.76
CA ASN A 210 8.80 4.31 -32.78
C ASN A 210 9.83 5.43 -33.02
N GLY A 211 11.13 5.08 -32.97
CA GLY A 211 12.23 6.03 -33.20
C GLY A 211 12.26 6.67 -34.60
N ASP A 212 11.56 6.07 -35.57
CA ASP A 212 11.44 6.57 -36.95
C ASP A 212 10.21 7.47 -37.15
N GLY A 213 9.46 7.76 -36.07
CA GLY A 213 8.27 8.61 -36.12
C GLY A 213 6.99 7.91 -36.59
N VAL A 214 7.00 6.59 -36.77
CA VAL A 214 5.84 5.79 -37.20
C VAL A 214 4.99 5.39 -36.00
N TRP A 215 3.68 5.59 -36.10
CA TRP A 215 2.70 5.16 -35.10
C TRP A 215 2.34 3.69 -35.25
N ILE A 216 2.46 2.93 -34.17
CA ILE A 216 2.20 1.49 -34.10
C ILE A 216 1.03 1.27 -33.14
N GLU A 217 -0.04 0.63 -33.63
CA GLU A 217 -1.29 0.42 -32.89
C GLU A 217 -1.55 -1.07 -32.53
N SER A 218 -0.76 -1.99 -33.10
CA SER A 218 -0.85 -3.42 -32.77
C SER A 218 -0.19 -3.69 -31.42
N GLN A 219 -0.94 -4.32 -30.50
CA GLN A 219 -0.50 -4.51 -29.12
C GLN A 219 0.77 -5.39 -29.01
N ASP A 220 0.93 -6.38 -29.89
CA ASP A 220 2.12 -7.23 -29.96
C ASP A 220 3.35 -6.43 -30.42
N LEU A 221 3.17 -5.55 -31.41
CA LEU A 221 4.25 -4.70 -31.93
C LEU A 221 4.60 -3.57 -30.96
N MET A 222 3.61 -3.03 -30.23
CA MET A 222 3.84 -2.02 -29.19
C MET A 222 4.71 -2.53 -28.05
N SER A 223 4.55 -3.81 -27.66
CA SER A 223 5.39 -4.43 -26.63
C SER A 223 6.86 -4.49 -27.07
N ASN A 224 7.12 -4.91 -28.31
CA ASN A 224 8.48 -5.01 -28.84
C ASN A 224 9.15 -3.63 -28.95
N VAL A 225 8.42 -2.63 -29.44
CA VAL A 225 8.94 -1.26 -29.58
C VAL A 225 9.25 -0.64 -28.22
N ALA A 226 8.42 -0.90 -27.21
CA ALA A 226 8.69 -0.44 -25.85
C ALA A 226 9.98 -1.06 -25.29
N VAL A 227 10.21 -2.36 -25.52
CA VAL A 227 11.46 -3.04 -25.09
C VAL A 227 12.69 -2.46 -25.80
N ASP A 228 12.64 -2.31 -27.12
CA ASP A 228 13.75 -1.76 -27.92
C ASP A 228 14.15 -0.34 -27.49
N LEU A 229 13.19 0.47 -27.02
CA LEU A 229 13.40 1.86 -26.63
C LEU A 229 14.21 2.00 -25.32
N PHE A 230 14.17 0.98 -24.46
CA PHE A 230 14.89 0.95 -23.17
C PHE A 230 16.12 0.01 -23.18
N GLN A 231 16.46 -0.58 -24.33
CA GLN A 231 17.65 -1.43 -24.50
C GLN A 231 18.87 -0.69 -25.10
N ARG A 232 18.79 0.63 -25.31
CA ARG A 232 19.92 1.50 -25.65
C ARG A 232 20.54 2.13 -24.41
#